data_AF-A0A5C7YQT1-F1
#
_entry.id   AF-A0A5C7YQT1-F1
#
_cell.length_a   1.000
_cell.length_b   1.000
_cell.length_c   1.000
_cell.angle_alpha   90.00
_cell.angle_beta   90.00
_cell.angle_gamma   90.00
#
_symmetry.space_group_name_H-M   'P 1'
#
loop_
_entity.id
_entity.type
_entity.pdbx_description
1 polymer ?
#
loop_
_entity_poly.entity_id
_entity_poly.type
_entity_poly.pdbx_seq_one_letter_code
_entity_poly.pdbx_strand_id
1 'polypeptide(L)'
;IAAKAVAFKAALQPEFKAYQQQVIKNARIVADTLTQRGLRIVSGGTQSHVMLVDLRAKGITGKEAEAVLGSAHMTINKNAIPNDPEKPFVTSGVRVGTPAMTTRGFKDEEARITANLIADVLDNPRDEANIAAVRAKVTALTSQFPVYK
;
A
#
# COMPACT_ATOMS: atom_id res chain seq x y z
N ILE A 1 -19.03 2.77 23.89
CA ILE A 1 -19.52 1.37 23.76
C ILE A 1 -20.44 1.22 22.55
N ALA A 2 -21.46 2.07 22.37
CA ALA A 2 -22.41 1.99 21.25
C ALA A 2 -21.77 1.86 19.84
N ALA A 3 -20.78 2.68 19.49
CA ALA A 3 -20.11 2.59 18.19
C ALA A 3 -19.45 1.23 17.91
N LYS A 4 -18.92 0.56 18.96
CA LYS A 4 -18.37 -0.80 18.83
C LYS A 4 -19.46 -1.83 18.54
N ALA A 5 -20.64 -1.68 19.15
CA ALA A 5 -21.78 -2.55 18.88
C ALA A 5 -22.27 -2.41 17.42
N VAL A 6 -22.29 -1.17 16.90
CA VAL A 6 -22.58 -0.92 15.48
C VAL A 6 -21.54 -1.58 14.57
N ALA A 7 -20.25 -1.44 14.89
CA ALA A 7 -19.17 -2.09 14.13
C ALA A 7 -19.28 -3.62 14.14
N PHE A 8 -19.61 -4.23 15.29
CA PHE A 8 -19.82 -5.68 15.37
C PHE A 8 -21.04 -6.13 14.58
N LYS A 9 -22.15 -5.38 14.62
CA LYS A 9 -23.31 -5.68 13.78
C LYS A 9 -22.95 -5.66 12.29
N ALA A 10 -22.18 -4.66 11.84
CA ALA A 10 -21.69 -4.57 10.48
C ALA A 10 -20.75 -5.74 10.12
N ALA A 11 -19.84 -6.11 11.03
CA ALA A 11 -18.91 -7.21 10.84
C ALA A 11 -19.59 -8.59 10.73
N LEU A 12 -20.80 -8.74 11.29
CA LEU A 12 -21.61 -9.96 11.19
C LEU A 12 -22.37 -10.07 9.86
N GLN A 13 -22.42 -9.03 9.03
CA GLN A 13 -23.15 -9.07 7.77
C GLN A 13 -22.38 -9.89 6.70
N PRO A 14 -23.07 -10.62 5.81
CA PRO A 14 -22.44 -11.38 4.72
C PRO A 14 -21.51 -10.53 3.83
N GLU A 15 -21.85 -9.27 3.60
CA GLU A 15 -21.08 -8.32 2.81
C GLU A 15 -19.72 -8.04 3.43
N PHE A 16 -19.61 -8.08 4.77
CA PHE A 16 -18.32 -7.91 5.45
C PHE A 16 -17.38 -9.08 5.16
N LYS A 17 -17.91 -10.31 5.04
CA LYS A 17 -17.12 -11.48 4.62
C LYS A 17 -16.59 -11.31 3.19
N ALA A 18 -17.43 -10.85 2.26
CA ALA A 18 -17.03 -10.57 0.88
C ALA A 18 -15.97 -9.45 0.83
N TYR A 19 -16.14 -8.39 1.62
CA TYR A 19 -15.15 -7.32 1.78
C TYR A 19 -13.80 -7.86 2.27
N GLN A 20 -13.78 -8.68 3.33
CA GLN A 20 -12.53 -9.26 3.87
C GLN A 20 -11.83 -10.17 2.85
N GLN A 21 -12.58 -10.92 2.04
CA GLN A 21 -12.03 -11.71 0.93
C GLN A 21 -11.37 -10.80 -0.11
N GLN A 22 -12.02 -9.69 -0.47
CA GLN A 22 -11.43 -8.71 -1.40
C GLN A 22 -10.18 -8.04 -0.82
N VAL A 23 -10.15 -7.73 0.49
CA VAL A 23 -8.96 -7.17 1.17
C VAL A 23 -7.74 -8.08 0.97
N ILE A 24 -7.90 -9.38 1.23
CA ILE A 24 -6.83 -10.38 1.08
C ILE A 24 -6.45 -10.54 -0.41
N LYS A 25 -7.44 -10.54 -1.31
CA LYS A 25 -7.20 -10.63 -2.76
C LYS A 25 -6.40 -9.44 -3.28
N ASN A 26 -6.79 -8.22 -2.92
CA ASN A 26 -6.06 -7.00 -3.24
C ASN A 26 -4.64 -7.05 -2.65
N ALA A 27 -4.46 -7.54 -1.43
CA ALA A 27 -3.14 -7.64 -0.80
C ALA A 27 -2.20 -8.57 -1.57
N ARG A 28 -2.71 -9.71 -2.08
CA ARG A 28 -1.94 -10.62 -2.95
C ARG A 28 -1.55 -9.94 -4.25
N ILE A 29 -2.51 -9.29 -4.92
CA ILE A 29 -2.24 -8.57 -6.18
C ILE A 29 -1.16 -7.50 -5.99
N VAL A 30 -1.22 -6.72 -4.90
CA VAL A 30 -0.20 -5.72 -4.59
C VAL A 30 1.16 -6.37 -4.36
N ALA A 31 1.23 -7.41 -3.52
CA ALA A 31 2.48 -8.13 -3.24
C ALA A 31 3.11 -8.72 -4.50
N ASP A 32 2.30 -9.40 -5.34
CA ASP A 32 2.74 -10.03 -6.58
C ASP A 32 3.24 -8.99 -7.58
N THR A 33 2.50 -7.87 -7.74
CA THR A 33 2.88 -6.79 -8.65
C THR A 33 4.18 -6.12 -8.21
N LEU A 34 4.33 -5.80 -6.92
CA LEU A 34 5.58 -5.23 -6.39
C LEU A 34 6.76 -6.21 -6.57
N THR A 35 6.52 -7.51 -6.39
CA THR A 35 7.53 -8.55 -6.63
C THR A 35 7.96 -8.59 -8.10
N GLN A 36 7.01 -8.54 -9.04
CA GLN A 36 7.29 -8.43 -10.47
C GLN A 36 8.06 -7.15 -10.83
N ARG A 37 7.88 -6.08 -10.05
CA ARG A 37 8.62 -4.81 -10.17
C ARG A 37 9.98 -4.81 -9.45
N GLY A 38 10.45 -5.97 -9.00
CA GLY A 38 11.78 -6.16 -8.42
C GLY A 38 11.90 -5.75 -6.96
N LEU A 39 10.79 -5.59 -6.23
CA LEU A 39 10.80 -5.38 -4.78
C LEU A 39 10.67 -6.72 -4.05
N ARG A 40 11.39 -6.88 -2.94
CA ARG A 40 11.27 -8.10 -2.13
C ARG A 40 10.18 -7.93 -1.07
N ILE A 41 9.19 -8.82 -1.08
CA ILE A 41 8.27 -8.98 0.05
C ILE A 41 8.95 -9.87 1.09
N VAL A 42 9.01 -9.43 2.36
CA VAL A 42 9.84 -10.09 3.38
C VAL A 42 9.53 -11.59 3.55
N SER A 43 8.26 -11.97 3.47
CA SER A 43 7.76 -13.35 3.54
C SER A 43 7.58 -14.04 2.18
N GLY A 44 8.00 -13.41 1.08
CA GLY A 44 7.77 -13.90 -0.29
C GLY A 44 6.36 -13.68 -0.84
N GLY A 45 5.46 -13.07 -0.05
CA GLY A 45 4.07 -12.80 -0.42
C GLY A 45 3.26 -12.37 0.81
N THR A 46 1.93 -12.48 0.76
CA THR A 46 1.06 -12.23 1.92
C THR A 46 -0.17 -13.14 1.96
N GLN A 47 -0.55 -13.52 3.19
CA GLN A 47 -1.79 -14.26 3.48
C GLN A 47 -2.78 -13.42 4.30
N SER A 48 -2.49 -12.12 4.49
CA SER A 48 -3.30 -11.21 5.28
C SER A 48 -3.62 -9.94 4.49
N HIS A 49 -3.91 -8.84 5.19
CA HIS A 49 -4.23 -7.53 4.62
C HIS A 49 -3.00 -6.62 4.45
N VAL A 50 -1.82 -7.08 4.87
CA VAL A 50 -0.60 -6.27 4.96
C VAL A 50 0.61 -7.03 4.44
N MET A 51 1.59 -6.30 3.93
CA MET A 51 2.89 -6.82 3.53
C MET A 51 4.00 -5.87 3.98
N LEU A 52 5.18 -6.44 4.20
CA LEU A 52 6.41 -5.72 4.50
C LEU A 52 7.32 -5.79 3.28
N VAL A 53 7.65 -4.63 2.74
CA VAL A 53 8.45 -4.47 1.51
C VAL A 53 9.86 -4.05 1.90
N ASP A 54 10.86 -4.76 1.40
CA ASP A 54 12.28 -4.45 1.55
C ASP A 54 12.75 -3.57 0.39
N LEU A 55 13.30 -2.40 0.74
CA LEU A 55 13.69 -1.36 -0.20
C LEU A 55 15.17 -1.39 -0.57
N ARG A 56 15.98 -2.27 0.03
CA ARG A 56 17.44 -2.30 -0.19
C ARG A 56 17.81 -2.49 -1.66
N ALA A 57 17.01 -3.25 -2.41
CA ALA A 57 17.19 -3.43 -3.85
C ALA A 57 17.02 -2.13 -4.67
N LYS A 58 16.35 -1.12 -4.11
CA LYS A 58 16.18 0.21 -4.69
C LYS A 58 17.17 1.24 -4.13
N GLY A 59 18.01 0.85 -3.17
CA GLY A 59 19.03 1.74 -2.60
C GLY A 59 18.48 2.93 -1.81
N ILE A 60 17.26 2.82 -1.29
CA ILE A 60 16.59 3.87 -0.50
C ILE A 60 16.15 3.36 0.87
N THR A 61 16.03 4.28 1.81
CA THR A 61 15.56 3.99 3.17
C THR A 61 14.04 4.03 3.25
N GLY A 62 13.47 3.42 4.29
CA GLY A 62 12.04 3.55 4.59
C GLY A 62 11.62 5.00 4.84
N LYS A 63 12.49 5.80 5.47
CA LYS A 63 12.26 7.24 5.69
C LYS A 63 12.19 8.02 4.38
N GLU A 64 13.09 7.76 3.43
CA GLU A 64 13.05 8.38 2.10
C GLU A 64 11.78 7.94 1.35
N ALA A 65 11.49 6.63 1.31
CA ALA A 65 10.32 6.08 0.65
C ALA A 65 8.99 6.66 1.19
N GLU A 66 8.84 6.77 2.51
CA GLU A 66 7.68 7.38 3.16
C GLU A 66 7.47 8.84 2.73
N ALA A 67 8.56 9.61 2.65
CA ALA A 67 8.49 11.01 2.22
C ALA A 67 8.11 11.15 0.74
N VAL A 68 8.79 10.42 -0.16
CA VAL A 68 8.59 10.57 -1.62
C VAL A 68 7.23 10.02 -2.08
N LEU A 69 6.77 8.91 -1.50
CA LEU A 69 5.41 8.41 -1.71
C LEU A 69 4.37 9.40 -1.17
N GLY A 70 4.65 10.04 -0.02
CA GLY A 70 3.83 11.12 0.51
C GLY A 70 3.67 12.30 -0.47
N SER A 71 4.75 12.75 -1.10
CA SER A 71 4.74 13.77 -2.15
C SER A 71 3.90 13.37 -3.37
N ALA A 72 3.81 12.07 -3.66
CA ALA A 72 2.94 11.49 -4.68
C ALA A 72 1.48 11.23 -4.23
N HIS A 73 1.07 11.72 -3.05
CA HIS A 73 -0.25 11.45 -2.43
C HIS A 73 -0.48 9.97 -2.07
N MET A 74 0.58 9.21 -1.78
CA MET A 74 0.50 7.81 -1.37
C MET A 74 0.98 7.67 0.08
N THR A 75 0.04 7.58 1.01
CA THR A 75 0.36 7.45 2.43
C THR A 75 0.71 6.02 2.81
N ILE A 76 1.91 5.84 3.35
CA ILE A 76 2.45 4.55 3.83
C ILE A 76 3.24 4.79 5.12
N ASN A 77 3.77 3.73 5.71
CA ASN A 77 4.61 3.83 6.91
C ASN A 77 5.95 3.14 6.69
N LYS A 78 7.05 3.85 6.98
CA LYS A 78 8.38 3.25 7.11
C LYS A 78 8.35 2.21 8.22
N ASN A 79 8.99 1.08 8.00
CA ASN A 79 8.94 -0.03 8.93
C ASN A 79 10.22 -0.86 8.87
N ALA A 80 10.70 -1.29 10.04
CA ALA A 80 11.88 -2.13 10.12
C ALA A 80 11.65 -3.49 9.46
N ILE A 81 12.68 -4.04 8.84
CA ILE A 81 12.69 -5.42 8.32
C ILE A 81 13.49 -6.35 9.25
N PRO A 82 13.35 -7.68 9.14
CA PRO A 82 14.21 -8.60 9.89
C PRO A 82 15.69 -8.33 9.59
N ASN A 83 16.51 -8.23 10.64
CA ASN A 83 17.93 -7.86 10.56
C ASN A 83 18.15 -6.53 9.81
N ASP A 84 17.35 -5.52 10.12
CA ASP A 84 17.45 -4.20 9.49
C ASP A 84 18.84 -3.58 9.72
N PRO A 85 19.61 -3.22 8.67
CA PRO A 85 20.88 -2.53 8.84
C PRO A 85 20.71 -1.06 9.23
N GLU A 86 19.52 -0.48 9.04
CA GLU A 86 19.23 0.91 9.31
C GLU A 86 18.78 1.15 10.75
N LYS A 87 18.90 2.40 11.20
CA LYS A 87 18.46 2.81 12.55
C LYS A 87 16.92 2.74 12.66
N PRO A 88 16.36 2.56 13.88
CA PRO A 88 14.91 2.45 14.10
C PRO A 88 14.05 3.59 13.52
N PHE A 89 14.62 4.81 13.40
CA PHE A 89 13.92 5.97 12.83
C PHE A 89 14.10 6.15 11.32
N VAL A 90 14.92 5.30 10.67
CA VAL A 90 15.26 5.36 9.25
C VAL A 90 14.68 4.14 8.52
N THR A 91 15.00 2.92 8.99
CA THR A 91 14.53 1.61 8.50
C THR A 91 14.87 1.30 7.04
N SER A 92 14.87 0.02 6.67
CA SER A 92 15.12 -0.45 5.29
C SER A 92 13.86 -0.90 4.55
N GLY A 93 12.67 -0.65 5.11
CA GLY A 93 11.43 -1.15 4.53
C GLY A 93 10.22 -0.25 4.76
N VAL A 94 9.11 -0.66 4.15
CA VAL A 94 7.81 -0.01 4.28
C VAL A 94 6.71 -1.03 4.44
N ARG A 95 5.67 -0.66 5.20
CA ARG A 95 4.48 -1.48 5.39
C ARG A 95 3.34 -0.97 4.52
N VAL A 96 2.81 -1.85 3.68
CA VAL A 96 1.70 -1.55 2.76
C VAL A 96 0.50 -2.42 3.13
N GLY A 97 -0.69 -1.84 3.16
CA GLY A 97 -1.93 -2.55 3.48
C GLY A 97 -3.10 -2.13 2.60
N THR A 98 -4.05 -3.03 2.41
CA THR A 98 -5.18 -2.88 1.47
C THR A 98 -6.57 -2.59 2.07
N PRO A 99 -6.85 -2.62 3.40
CA PRO A 99 -8.20 -2.37 3.91
C PRO A 99 -8.79 -1.03 3.46
N ALA A 100 -8.05 0.08 3.61
CA ALA A 100 -8.56 1.42 3.34
C ALA A 100 -8.98 1.63 1.87
N MET A 101 -8.15 1.20 0.92
CA MET A 101 -8.48 1.27 -0.51
C MET A 101 -9.65 0.35 -0.88
N THR A 102 -9.71 -0.84 -0.26
CA THR A 102 -10.79 -1.81 -0.52
C THR A 102 -12.13 -1.28 0.01
N THR A 103 -12.14 -0.62 1.17
CA THR A 103 -13.33 0.06 1.73
C THR A 103 -13.86 1.15 0.79
N ARG A 104 -12.97 1.81 0.03
CA ARG A 104 -13.36 2.80 -0.99
C ARG A 104 -13.91 2.17 -2.27
N GLY A 105 -13.84 0.84 -2.42
CA GLY A 105 -14.35 0.11 -3.57
C GLY A 105 -13.29 -0.40 -4.56
N PHE A 106 -12.00 -0.27 -4.24
CA PHE A 106 -10.94 -0.77 -5.12
C PHE A 106 -10.99 -2.30 -5.23
N LYS A 107 -10.87 -2.81 -6.44
CA LYS A 107 -10.80 -4.24 -6.76
C LYS A 107 -9.45 -4.56 -7.37
N ASP A 108 -9.40 -5.67 -8.10
CA ASP A 108 -8.20 -6.27 -8.65
C ASP A 108 -7.37 -5.30 -9.51
N GLU A 109 -8.02 -4.58 -10.43
CA GLU A 109 -7.31 -3.68 -11.35
C GLU A 109 -6.78 -2.44 -10.63
N GLU A 110 -7.59 -1.83 -9.76
CA GLU A 110 -7.14 -0.67 -9.00
C GLU A 110 -6.02 -1.03 -8.01
N ALA A 111 -6.02 -2.25 -7.47
CA ALA A 111 -4.92 -2.78 -6.66
C ALA A 111 -3.62 -2.92 -7.48
N ARG A 112 -3.72 -3.41 -8.72
CA ARG A 112 -2.59 -3.52 -9.64
C ARG A 112 -2.04 -2.16 -10.05
N ILE A 113 -2.92 -1.22 -10.40
CA ILE A 113 -2.54 0.17 -10.71
C ILE A 113 -1.85 0.78 -9.50
N THR A 114 -2.42 0.67 -8.31
CA THR A 114 -1.83 1.21 -7.07
C THR A 114 -0.43 0.66 -6.83
N ALA A 115 -0.22 -0.65 -6.98
CA ALA A 115 1.09 -1.27 -6.82
C ALA A 115 2.12 -0.78 -7.87
N ASN A 116 1.69 -0.60 -9.12
CA ASN A 116 2.55 -0.02 -10.15
C ASN A 116 2.92 1.43 -9.85
N LEU A 117 1.97 2.26 -9.38
CA LEU A 117 2.25 3.65 -9.01
C LEU A 117 3.22 3.74 -7.80
N ILE A 118 3.10 2.83 -6.82
CA ILE A 118 4.10 2.70 -5.75
C ILE A 118 5.48 2.42 -6.36
N ALA A 119 5.58 1.41 -7.23
CA ALA A 119 6.84 1.03 -7.84
C ALA A 119 7.43 2.15 -8.70
N ASP A 120 6.62 2.88 -9.48
CA ASP A 120 7.06 4.00 -10.32
C ASP A 120 7.75 5.10 -9.49
N VAL A 121 7.23 5.40 -8.28
CA VAL A 121 7.86 6.35 -7.35
C VAL A 121 9.14 5.76 -6.76
N LEU A 122 9.14 4.49 -6.34
CA LEU A 122 10.31 3.87 -5.72
C LEU A 122 11.45 3.59 -6.72
N ASP A 123 11.14 3.45 -8.00
CA ASP A 123 12.12 3.27 -9.08
C ASP A 123 12.85 4.59 -9.38
N ASN A 124 12.17 5.73 -9.27
CA ASN A 124 12.74 7.07 -9.51
C ASN A 124 12.39 8.04 -8.36
N PRO A 125 12.90 7.80 -7.14
CA PRO A 125 12.45 8.50 -5.92
C PRO A 125 12.93 9.95 -5.81
N ARG A 126 13.83 10.37 -6.71
CA ARG A 126 14.44 11.71 -6.74
C ARG A 126 14.10 12.46 -8.03
N ASP A 127 13.21 11.92 -8.84
CA ASP A 127 12.70 12.55 -10.05
C ASP A 127 11.38 13.26 -9.73
N GLU A 128 11.44 14.57 -9.56
CA GLU A 128 10.27 15.40 -9.24
C GLU A 128 9.20 15.36 -10.34
N ALA A 129 9.59 15.25 -11.61
CA ALA A 129 8.66 15.17 -12.72
C ALA A 129 7.90 13.84 -12.70
N ASN A 130 8.59 12.73 -12.43
CA ASN A 130 7.97 11.42 -12.21
C ASN A 130 6.99 11.44 -11.02
N ILE A 131 7.40 12.01 -9.89
CA ILE A 131 6.55 12.11 -8.69
C ILE A 131 5.29 12.93 -8.99
N ALA A 132 5.42 14.06 -9.68
CA ALA A 132 4.27 14.88 -10.09
C ALA A 132 3.32 14.13 -11.05
N ALA A 133 3.87 13.39 -12.00
CA ALA A 133 3.08 12.57 -12.93
C ALA A 133 2.33 11.45 -12.18
N VAL A 134 2.98 10.75 -11.25
CA VAL A 134 2.33 9.75 -10.40
C VAL A 134 1.24 10.38 -9.53
N ARG A 135 1.51 11.54 -8.92
CA ARG A 135 0.51 12.27 -8.12
C ARG A 135 -0.75 12.58 -8.91
N ALA A 136 -0.62 12.99 -10.18
CA ALA A 136 -1.77 13.21 -11.06
C ALA A 136 -2.56 11.92 -11.31
N LYS A 137 -1.88 10.79 -11.57
CA LYS A 137 -2.51 9.47 -11.74
C LYS A 137 -3.21 9.00 -10.46
N VAL A 138 -2.59 9.18 -9.29
CA VAL A 138 -3.20 8.85 -7.97
C VAL A 138 -4.47 9.68 -7.75
N THR A 139 -4.43 10.97 -8.07
CA THR A 139 -5.58 11.87 -7.94
C THR A 139 -6.71 11.43 -8.87
N ALA A 140 -6.40 11.14 -10.14
CA ALA A 140 -7.39 10.65 -11.10
C ALA A 140 -8.01 9.31 -10.66
N LEU A 141 -7.20 8.35 -10.21
CA LEU A 141 -7.69 7.06 -9.71
C LEU A 141 -8.61 7.24 -8.50
N THR A 142 -8.17 8.02 -7.51
CA THR A 142 -8.93 8.18 -6.27
C THR A 142 -10.19 9.03 -6.43
N SER A 143 -10.26 9.92 -7.43
CA SER A 143 -11.46 10.70 -7.73
C SER A 143 -12.65 9.85 -8.19
N GLN A 144 -12.39 8.67 -8.77
CA GLN A 144 -13.43 7.72 -9.19
C GLN A 144 -14.08 6.99 -8.00
N PHE A 145 -13.47 7.07 -6.82
CA PHE A 145 -13.88 6.37 -5.60
C PHE A 145 -13.94 7.34 -4.40
N PRO A 146 -14.86 8.34 -4.41
CA PRO A 146 -14.93 9.35 -3.34
C PRO A 146 -15.29 8.73 -1.98
N VAL A 147 -14.78 9.32 -0.90
CA VAL A 147 -14.98 8.82 0.48
C VAL A 147 -16.39 9.14 1.01
N TYR A 148 -16.93 10.30 0.63
CA TYR A 148 -18.27 10.75 0.99
C TYR A 148 -19.02 11.12 -0.30
N LYS A 149 -20.31 10.80 -0.35
CA LYS A 149 -21.26 11.31 -1.33
C LYS A 149 -22.22 12.27 -0.63
#